data_AF-L9UVA6-F1
#
_entry.id   AF-L9UVA6-F1
#
_cell.length_a   1.000
_cell.length_b   1.000
_cell.length_c   1.000
_cell.angle_alpha   90.00
_cell.angle_beta   90.00
_cell.angle_gamma   90.00
#
_symmetry.space_group_name_H-M   'P 1'
#
loop_
_entity.id
_entity.type
_entity.pdbx_description
1 polymer ?
#
loop_
_entity_poly.entity_id
_entity_poly.type
_entity_poly.pdbx_seq_one_letter_code
_entity_poly.pdbx_strand_id
1 'polypeptide(L)' 'MGSLSAPASGEALPMDQQFKQGYRMHRVLSNLNRLDVDRLDEADRERVENARDLLEEVSLLTRPGDGAGADAHADS' A
#
# COMPACT_ATOMS: atom_id res chain seq x y z
N MET A 1 -4.68 29.41 -29.63
CA MET A 1 -5.46 28.26 -29.12
C MET A 1 -4.46 27.14 -28.88
N GLY A 2 -4.04 26.94 -27.63
CA GLY A 2 -3.03 25.96 -27.27
C GLY A 2 -3.66 24.57 -27.17
N SER A 3 -3.20 23.65 -28.00
CA SER A 3 -3.62 22.25 -27.97
C SER A 3 -3.22 21.62 -26.63
N LEU A 4 -4.20 21.15 -25.87
CA LEU A 4 -3.99 20.29 -24.71
C LEU A 4 -3.52 18.93 -25.23
N SER A 5 -2.20 18.72 -25.25
CA SER A 5 -1.63 17.39 -25.51
C SER A 5 -2.13 16.40 -24.46
N ALA A 6 -2.69 15.28 -24.94
CA ALA A 6 -2.93 14.12 -24.09
C ALA A 6 -1.58 13.59 -23.56
N PRO A 7 -1.50 13.12 -22.29
CA PRO A 7 -0.28 12.52 -21.79
C PRO A 7 0.05 11.26 -22.58
N ALA A 8 1.30 11.14 -23.01
CA ALA A 8 1.79 10.01 -23.78
C ALA A 8 1.75 8.73 -22.93
N SER A 9 1.20 7.66 -23.52
CA SER A 9 1.10 6.31 -22.99
C SER A 9 2.31 5.90 -22.13
N GLY A 10 2.07 5.66 -20.84
CA GLY A 10 3.03 5.00 -19.95
C GLY A 10 2.99 5.43 -18.49
N GLU A 11 2.41 6.60 -18.16
CA GLU A 11 2.31 7.03 -16.77
C GLU A 11 1.15 6.30 -16.08
N ALA A 12 1.49 5.30 -15.26
CA ALA A 12 0.55 4.75 -14.30
C ALA A 12 0.03 5.90 -13.44
N LEU A 13 -1.30 6.06 -13.37
CA LEU A 13 -1.89 7.11 -12.56
C LEU A 13 -1.40 6.96 -11.11
N PRO A 14 -1.18 8.06 -10.36
CA PRO A 14 -0.69 7.99 -8.98
C PRO A 14 -1.54 7.09 -8.09
N MET A 15 -2.85 7.01 -8.35
CA MET A 15 -3.78 6.07 -7.72
C MET A 15 -3.44 4.59 -8.00
N ASP A 16 -3.06 4.24 -9.22
CA ASP A 16 -2.64 2.88 -9.59
C ASP A 16 -1.33 2.49 -8.90
N GLN A 17 -0.43 3.46 -8.66
CA GLN A 17 0.83 3.22 -7.97
C GLN A 17 0.62 2.95 -6.48
N GLN A 18 -0.25 3.74 -5.83
CA GLN A 18 -0.65 3.55 -4.43
C GLN A 18 -1.40 2.23 -4.24
N PHE A 19 -2.31 1.89 -5.15
CA PHE A 19 -3.02 0.60 -5.10
C PHE A 19 -2.06 -0.60 -5.26
N LYS A 20 -1.14 -0.54 -6.23
CA LYS A 20 -0.09 -1.57 -6.40
C LYS A 20 0.83 -1.65 -5.19
N GLN A 21 1.13 -0.53 -4.52
CA GLN A 21 1.92 -0.51 -3.30
C GLN A 21 1.18 -1.18 -2.14
N GLY A 22 -0.09 -0.83 -1.91
CA GLY A 22 -0.94 -1.46 -0.90
C GLY A 22 -1.06 -2.96 -1.11
N TYR A 23 -1.27 -3.39 -2.36
CA TYR A 23 -1.33 -4.81 -2.73
C TYR A 23 0.00 -5.56 -2.47
N ARG A 24 1.15 -4.95 -2.82
CA ARG A 24 2.47 -5.56 -2.57
C ARG A 24 2.71 -5.75 -1.08
N MET A 25 2.37 -4.77 -0.25
CA MET A 25 2.54 -4.84 1.19
C MET A 25 1.62 -5.89 1.83
N HIS A 26 0.34 -5.91 1.45
CA HIS A 26 -0.61 -6.92 1.91
C HIS A 26 -0.14 -8.35 1.59
N ARG A 27 0.44 -8.55 0.40
CA ARG A 27 1.08 -9.82 -0.01
C ARG A 27 2.24 -10.21 0.90
N VAL A 28 3.15 -9.28 1.22
CA VAL A 28 4.31 -9.55 2.09
C VAL A 28 3.85 -9.92 3.50
N LEU A 29 2.93 -9.15 4.09
CA LEU A 29 2.35 -9.44 5.40
C LEU A 29 1.69 -10.83 5.45
N SER A 30 0.89 -11.15 4.44
CA SER A 30 0.23 -12.46 4.34
C SER A 30 1.24 -13.61 4.26
N ASN A 31 2.36 -13.42 3.56
CA ASN A 31 3.42 -14.42 3.50
C ASN A 31 4.13 -14.57 4.84
N LEU A 32 4.42 -13.45 5.53
CA LEU A 32 5.03 -13.49 6.86
C LEU A 32 4.13 -14.20 7.85
N ASN A 33 2.82 -13.92 7.89
CA ASN A 33 1.87 -14.57 8.81
C ASN A 33 1.72 -16.08 8.58
N ARG A 34 2.03 -16.58 7.37
CA ARG A 34 2.01 -18.01 7.05
C ARG A 34 3.31 -18.72 7.42
N LEU A 35 4.35 -17.97 7.77
CA LEU A 35 5.64 -18.53 8.12
C LEU A 35 5.54 -19.24 9.47
N ASP A 36 6.04 -20.47 9.52
CA ASP A 36 6.12 -21.29 10.72
C ASP A 36 7.25 -20.77 11.60
N VAL A 37 6.94 -19.78 12.43
CA VAL A 37 7.90 -19.08 13.30
C VAL A 37 8.47 -19.97 14.40
N ASP A 38 7.79 -21.07 14.73
CA ASP A 38 8.24 -22.01 15.75
C ASP A 38 9.42 -22.87 15.28
N ARG A 39 9.71 -22.87 13.97
CA ARG A 39 10.85 -23.57 13.36
C ARG A 39 12.06 -22.65 13.13
N LEU A 40 11.95 -21.37 13.43
CA LEU A 40 13.04 -20.40 13.31
C LEU A 40 13.92 -20.40 14.56
N ASP A 41 15.16 -19.97 14.39
CA ASP A 41 15.96 -19.57 15.55
C ASP A 41 15.42 -18.27 16.15
N GLU A 42 15.82 -17.98 17.38
CA GLU A 42 15.32 -16.82 18.12
C GLU A 42 15.56 -15.49 17.38
N ALA A 43 16.71 -15.35 16.71
CA ALA A 43 17.07 -14.14 15.99
C ALA A 43 16.23 -13.97 14.72
N ASP A 44 15.94 -15.07 14.02
CA ASP A 44 15.05 -15.08 12.86
C ASP A 44 13.60 -14.82 13.25
N ARG A 45 13.16 -15.37 14.39
CA ARG A 45 11.83 -15.12 14.93
C ARG A 45 11.63 -13.65 15.25
N GLU A 46 12.55 -13.05 16.01
CA GLU A 46 12.53 -11.63 16.36
C GLU A 46 12.53 -10.74 15.12
N ARG A 47 13.31 -11.08 14.09
CA ARG A 47 13.29 -10.38 12.79
C ARG A 47 11.92 -10.42 12.13
N VAL A 48 11.26 -11.58 12.13
CA VAL A 48 9.94 -11.76 11.50
C VAL A 48 8.86 -11.01 12.27
N GLU A 49 8.89 -11.05 13.60
CA GLU A 49 7.96 -10.30 14.45
C GLU A 49 8.10 -8.78 14.23
N ASN A 50 9.32 -8.24 14.30
CA ASN A 50 9.57 -6.82 14.00
C ASN A 50 9.14 -6.42 12.58
N ALA A 51 9.38 -7.29 11.59
CA ALA A 51 8.98 -7.00 10.21
C ALA A 51 7.45 -6.98 10.06
N ARG A 52 6.72 -7.84 10.78
CA ARG A 52 5.24 -7.82 10.78
C ARG A 52 4.72 -6.54 11.39
N ASP A 53 5.21 -6.15 12.57
CA ASP A 53 4.78 -4.94 13.29
C ASP A 53 4.99 -3.69 12.42
N LEU A 54 6.19 -3.53 11.85
CA LEU A 54 6.49 -2.38 10.99
C LEU A 54 5.61 -2.33 9.74
N LEU A 55 5.37 -3.49 9.11
CA LEU A 55 4.52 -3.55 7.92
C LEU A 55 3.04 -3.31 8.25
N GLU A 56 2.58 -3.69 9.44
CA GLU A 56 1.24 -3.37 9.93
C GLU A 56 1.08 -1.86 10.16
N GLU A 57 2.04 -1.20 10.81
CA GLU A 57 2.05 0.26 10.99
C GLU A 57 2.05 1.00 9.64
N VAL A 58 2.92 0.62 8.71
CA VAL A 58 2.97 1.21 7.37
C VAL A 58 1.66 0.96 6.63
N SER A 59 0.99 -0.17 6.87
CA SER A 59 -0.30 -0.45 6.26
C SER A 59 -1.40 0.49 6.72
N LEU A 60 -1.39 0.89 7.98
CA LEU A 60 -2.33 1.88 8.52
C LEU A 60 -2.08 3.26 7.92
N LEU A 61 -0.81 3.63 7.74
CA LEU A 61 -0.40 4.94 7.19
C LEU A 61 -0.62 5.08 5.68
N THR A 62 -0.59 3.97 4.95
CA THR A 62 -0.76 3.93 3.49
C THR A 62 -2.14 3.48 3.06
N ARG A 63 -3.02 3.14 4.02
CA ARG A 63 -4.42 2.91 3.73
C ARG A 63 -4.98 4.22 3.17
N PRO A 64 -5.47 4.24 1.92
CA PRO A 64 -6.15 5.42 1.43
C PRO A 64 -7.33 5.67 2.37
N GLY A 65 -7.37 6.85 2.99
CA GLY A 65 -8.46 7.23 3.87
C GLY A 65 -9.77 6.96 3.15
N ASP A 66 -10.68 6.23 3.80
CA ASP A 66 -12.00 5.93 3.27
C ASP A 66 -12.55 7.26 2.73
N GLY A 67 -12.78 7.35 1.42
CA GLY A 67 -13.01 8.59 0.68
C GLY A 67 -14.31 9.33 1.03
N ALA A 68 -14.56 9.61 2.30
CA ALA A 68 -15.58 10.53 2.81
C ALA A 68 -15.11 11.98 2.62
N GLY A 69 -14.78 12.29 1.37
CA GLY A 69 -14.38 13.59 0.88
C GLY A 69 -14.49 13.64 -0.64
N ALA A 70 -15.39 12.84 -1.22
CA ALA A 70 -15.82 13.02 -2.59
C ALA A 70 -16.65 14.31 -2.67
N ASP A 71 -16.11 15.32 -3.36
CA ASP A 71 -16.82 16.40 -4.03
C ASP A 71 -18.16 16.84 -3.41
N ALA A 72 -18.09 17.70 -2.40
CA ALA A 72 -19.16 18.65 -2.10
C ALA A 72 -18.74 20.05 -2.57
N HIS A 73 -18.45 20.19 -3.86
CA HIS A 73 -18.58 21.48 -4.55
C HIS A 73 -19.30 21.27 -5.88
N ALA A 74 -20.54 20.80 -5.79
CA ALA A 74 -21.53 21.13 -6.80
C ALA A 74 -21.92 22.60 -6.55
N ASP A 75 -21.33 23.47 -7.37
CA ASP A 75 -21.76 24.84 -7.59
C ASP A 75 -23.27 24.87 -7.96
N SER A 76 -24.02 25.76 -7.33
CA SER A 76 -25.37 26.18 -7.73
C SER A 76 -25.56 27.64 -7.35
#